data_AF-A0A1F6M7F2-F1
#
_entry.id   AF-A0A1F6M7F2-F1
#
_cell.length_a   1.000
_cell.length_b   1.000
_cell.length_c   1.000
_cell.angle_alpha   90.00
_cell.angle_beta   90.00
_cell.angle_gamma   90.00
#
_symmetry.space_group_name_H-M   'P 1'
#
loop_
_entity.id
_entity.type
_entity.pdbx_description
1 polymer ?
#
loop_
_entity_poly.entity_id
_entity_poly.type
_entity_poly.pdbx_seq_one_letter_code
_entity_poly.pdbx_strand_id
1 'polypeptide(L)'
;MKLFHRIAATFLAAAALLLPQLAFAQAEASIGIPAQSASSILGSIGLLILFPIVIVLVFYIFAVVCLMRIGDKLNTPHSWLAIFPFTVQFYTALMAKKSIWWGLVILLLPFIGGMINRSVYMIFSLAALGITTYLWMNITQSLGFSKWLGFCIWIPGVNLIIIIYLAFAAPRQGPPTVSSQPQPQQ
;
A
#
# COMPACT_ATOMS: atom_id res chain seq x y z
N MET A 1 18.90 13.16 2.08
CA MET A 1 20.18 12.42 2.24
C MET A 1 20.24 11.51 3.47
N LYS A 2 19.74 11.92 4.66
CA LYS A 2 19.77 11.08 5.88
C LYS A 2 18.95 9.78 5.80
N LEU A 3 17.85 9.75 5.03
CA LEU A 3 17.05 8.54 4.81
C LEU A 3 17.77 7.53 3.91
N PHE A 4 18.44 8.00 2.84
CA PHE A 4 19.26 7.16 1.96
C PHE A 4 20.46 6.57 2.70
N HIS A 5 21.10 7.35 3.58
CA HIS A 5 22.14 6.84 4.47
C HIS A 5 21.62 5.81 5.47
N ARG A 6 20.38 5.94 5.96
CA ARG A 6 19.79 4.95 6.88
C ARG A 6 19.38 3.68 6.17
N ILE A 7 18.80 3.78 4.98
CA ILE A 7 18.49 2.64 4.12
C ILE A 7 19.78 1.93 3.71
N ALA A 8 20.78 2.67 3.21
CA ALA A 8 22.10 2.15 2.88
C ALA A 8 22.79 1.53 4.10
N ALA A 9 22.73 2.14 5.29
CA ALA A 9 23.28 1.59 6.52
C ALA A 9 22.53 0.33 6.98
N THR A 10 21.21 0.24 6.80
CA THR A 10 20.47 -1.00 7.07
C THR A 10 20.78 -2.10 6.06
N PHE A 11 20.98 -1.77 4.78
CA PHE A 11 21.43 -2.73 3.77
C PHE A 11 22.87 -3.18 4.00
N LEU A 12 23.76 -2.26 4.42
CA LEU A 12 25.15 -2.54 4.74
C LEU A 12 25.28 -3.31 6.05
N ALA A 13 24.42 -3.04 7.04
CA ALA A 13 24.33 -3.83 8.28
C ALA A 13 23.73 -5.21 8.03
N ALA A 14 22.72 -5.34 7.17
CA ALA A 14 22.21 -6.64 6.73
C ALA A 14 23.28 -7.42 5.95
N ALA A 15 24.06 -6.76 5.09
CA ALA A 15 25.20 -7.35 4.39
C ALA A 15 26.34 -7.72 5.35
N ALA A 16 26.62 -6.91 6.37
CA ALA A 16 27.60 -7.18 7.42
C ALA A 16 27.16 -8.28 8.40
N LEU A 17 25.86 -8.51 8.56
CA LEU A 17 25.32 -9.68 9.25
C LEU A 17 25.33 -10.93 8.36
N LEU A 18 25.37 -10.79 7.03
CA LEU A 18 25.49 -11.88 6.04
C LEU A 18 26.94 -12.29 5.77
N LEU A 19 27.90 -11.37 5.88
CA LEU A 19 29.34 -11.61 5.65
C LEU A 19 29.93 -12.70 6.56
N PRO A 20 29.62 -12.76 7.86
CA PRO A 20 30.03 -13.87 8.71
C PRO A 20 29.39 -15.18 8.25
N GLN A 21 28.14 -15.18 7.80
CA GLN A 21 27.43 -16.40 7.36
C GLN A 21 28.11 -17.02 6.12
N LEU A 22 28.63 -16.19 5.22
CA LEU A 22 29.45 -16.61 4.07
C LEU A 22 30.83 -17.11 4.51
N ALA A 23 31.47 -16.46 5.49
CA ALA A 23 32.75 -16.89 6.04
C ALA A 23 32.63 -18.20 6.85
N PHE A 24 31.55 -18.39 7.62
CA PHE A 24 31.23 -19.62 8.35
C PHE A 24 30.86 -20.76 7.39
N ALA A 25 30.14 -20.48 6.30
CA ALA A 25 29.89 -21.48 5.25
C ALA A 25 31.18 -21.93 4.52
N GLN A 26 32.14 -21.01 4.33
CA GLN A 26 33.47 -21.34 3.78
C GLN A 26 34.37 -22.04 4.81
N ALA A 27 34.22 -21.75 6.10
CA ALA A 27 34.95 -22.40 7.20
C ALA A 27 34.43 -23.81 7.51
N GLU A 28 33.14 -24.09 7.31
CA GLU A 28 32.59 -25.44 7.41
C GLU A 28 33.07 -26.34 6.26
N ALA A 29 33.34 -25.75 5.08
CA ALA A 29 33.92 -26.46 3.93
C ALA A 29 35.37 -26.93 4.18
N SER A 30 36.10 -26.34 5.14
CA SER A 30 37.43 -26.81 5.54
C SER A 30 37.42 -27.83 6.69
N ILE A 31 36.27 -28.05 7.35
CA ILE A 31 36.11 -28.97 8.50
C ILE A 31 35.48 -30.32 8.09
N GLY A 32 35.23 -30.56 6.80
CA GLY A 32 34.70 -31.86 6.34
C GLY A 32 33.19 -32.03 6.59
N ILE A 33 32.46 -30.93 6.72
CA ILE A 33 31.01 -30.92 6.58
C ILE A 33 30.69 -31.26 5.10
N PRO A 34 29.90 -32.31 4.79
CA PRO A 34 29.69 -32.76 3.43
C PRO A 34 29.08 -31.63 2.58
N ALA A 35 29.56 -31.42 1.35
CA ALA A 35 29.11 -30.34 0.44
C ALA A 35 27.57 -30.27 0.24
N GLN A 36 26.86 -31.34 0.59
CA GLN A 36 25.41 -31.46 0.58
C GLN A 36 24.69 -30.63 1.68
N SER A 37 25.35 -30.30 2.79
CA SER A 37 24.77 -29.44 3.84
C SER A 37 25.02 -27.95 3.60
N ALA A 38 26.15 -27.56 2.99
CA ALA A 38 26.39 -26.16 2.59
C ALA A 38 25.43 -25.73 1.46
N SER A 39 25.13 -26.62 0.52
CA SER A 39 24.16 -26.40 -0.55
C SER A 39 22.70 -26.38 -0.06
N SER A 40 22.37 -27.13 1.00
CA SER A 40 21.03 -27.09 1.61
C SER A 40 20.82 -25.87 2.52
N ILE A 41 21.87 -25.33 3.16
CA ILE A 41 21.81 -24.05 3.89
C ILE A 41 21.67 -22.87 2.91
N LEU A 42 22.45 -22.83 1.82
CA LEU A 42 22.31 -21.80 0.80
C LEU A 42 20.95 -21.87 0.07
N GLY A 43 20.47 -23.09 -0.20
CA GLY A 43 19.16 -23.34 -0.80
C GLY A 43 17.99 -22.94 0.11
N SER A 44 18.11 -23.17 1.43
CA SER A 44 17.08 -22.78 2.40
C SER A 44 17.07 -21.27 2.66
N ILE A 45 18.21 -20.58 2.64
CA ILE A 45 18.29 -19.10 2.67
C ILE A 45 17.70 -18.50 1.38
N GLY A 46 18.00 -19.09 0.23
CA GLY A 46 17.41 -18.71 -1.06
C GLY A 46 15.90 -18.83 -1.06
N LEU A 47 15.36 -19.93 -0.53
CA LEU A 47 13.91 -20.14 -0.40
C LEU A 47 13.28 -19.15 0.61
N LEU A 48 13.91 -18.92 1.76
CA LEU A 48 13.43 -17.99 2.79
C LEU A 48 13.38 -16.53 2.32
N ILE A 49 14.26 -16.12 1.40
CA ILE A 49 14.31 -14.74 0.90
C ILE A 49 13.50 -14.59 -0.40
N LEU A 50 13.62 -15.51 -1.36
CA LEU A 50 12.94 -15.38 -2.65
C LEU A 50 11.43 -15.63 -2.55
N PHE A 51 11.00 -16.58 -1.72
CA PHE A 51 9.58 -16.91 -1.55
C PHE A 51 8.72 -15.73 -1.10
N PRO A 52 9.05 -14.98 -0.03
CA PRO A 52 8.26 -13.82 0.38
C PRO A 52 8.32 -12.69 -0.65
N ILE A 53 9.43 -12.51 -1.38
CA ILE A 53 9.55 -11.49 -2.43
C ILE A 53 8.55 -11.78 -3.56
N VAL A 54 8.48 -13.02 -4.03
CA VAL A 54 7.53 -13.43 -5.07
C VAL A 54 6.09 -13.24 -4.59
N ILE A 55 5.79 -13.64 -3.36
CA ILE A 55 4.46 -13.45 -2.77
C ILE A 55 4.07 -11.98 -2.71
N VAL A 56 4.96 -11.12 -2.19
CA VAL A 56 4.71 -9.67 -2.10
C VAL A 56 4.51 -9.08 -3.49
N LEU A 57 5.28 -9.50 -4.49
CA LEU A 57 5.12 -9.03 -5.86
C LEU A 57 3.78 -9.43 -6.47
N VAL A 58 3.32 -10.66 -6.25
CA VAL A 58 1.99 -11.12 -6.71
C VAL A 58 0.87 -10.32 -6.05
N PHE A 59 0.92 -10.17 -4.72
CA PHE A 59 -0.07 -9.36 -4.00
C PHE A 59 -0.04 -7.89 -4.42
N TYR A 60 1.14 -7.36 -4.73
CA TYR A 60 1.30 -6.00 -5.21
C TYR A 60 0.61 -5.80 -6.56
N ILE A 61 0.94 -6.64 -7.56
CA ILE A 61 0.32 -6.57 -8.89
C ILE A 61 -1.20 -6.73 -8.78
N PHE A 62 -1.65 -7.66 -7.94
CA PHE A 62 -3.07 -7.88 -7.70
C PHE A 62 -3.75 -6.66 -7.06
N ALA A 63 -3.14 -6.02 -6.07
CA ALA A 63 -3.65 -4.78 -5.47
C ALA A 63 -3.74 -3.64 -6.49
N VAL A 64 -2.72 -3.49 -7.35
CA VAL A 64 -2.72 -2.50 -8.44
C VAL A 64 -3.90 -2.72 -9.38
N VAL A 65 -4.14 -3.96 -9.81
CA VAL A 65 -5.28 -4.30 -10.69
C VAL A 65 -6.62 -3.98 -10.01
N CYS A 66 -6.76 -4.27 -8.72
CA CYS A 66 -7.96 -3.91 -7.97
C CYS A 66 -8.18 -2.39 -7.91
N LEU A 67 -7.12 -1.61 -7.66
CA LEU A 67 -7.21 -0.15 -7.66
C LEU A 67 -7.60 0.40 -9.03
N MET A 68 -7.01 -0.12 -10.11
CA MET A 68 -7.37 0.27 -11.48
C MET A 68 -8.86 0.02 -11.76
N ARG A 69 -9.37 -1.16 -11.40
CA ARG A 69 -10.80 -1.48 -11.56
C ARG A 69 -11.71 -0.56 -10.77
N ILE A 70 -11.31 -0.18 -9.55
CA ILE A 70 -12.06 0.80 -8.75
C ILE A 70 -12.11 2.15 -9.45
N GLY A 71 -10.99 2.63 -9.98
CA GLY A 71 -10.97 3.88 -10.73
C GLY A 71 -11.74 3.82 -12.04
N ASP A 72 -11.71 2.68 -12.74
CA ASP A 72 -12.51 2.47 -13.95
C ASP A 72 -14.02 2.53 -13.64
N LYS A 73 -14.47 1.91 -12.54
CA LYS A 73 -15.86 2.05 -12.04
C LYS A 73 -16.23 3.50 -11.72
N LEU A 74 -15.26 4.29 -11.28
CA LEU A 74 -15.43 5.70 -10.94
C LEU A 74 -15.21 6.65 -12.13
N ASN A 75 -14.92 6.11 -13.33
CA ASN A 75 -14.51 6.88 -14.51
C ASN A 75 -13.35 7.86 -14.22
N THR A 76 -12.40 7.42 -13.41
CA THR A 76 -11.25 8.24 -13.00
C THR A 76 -10.16 8.17 -14.07
N PRO A 77 -9.65 9.31 -14.57
CA PRO A 77 -8.57 9.31 -15.54
C PRO A 77 -7.26 8.79 -14.90
N HIS A 78 -6.37 8.26 -15.75
CA HIS A 78 -4.99 7.88 -15.39
C HIS A 78 -4.85 6.67 -14.44
N SER A 79 -5.53 5.55 -14.76
CA SER A 79 -5.43 4.28 -13.99
C SER A 79 -4.00 3.76 -13.83
N TRP A 80 -3.07 4.09 -14.73
CA TRP A 80 -1.65 3.74 -14.62
C TRP A 80 -0.96 4.31 -13.36
N LEU A 81 -1.49 5.37 -12.76
CA LEU A 81 -0.95 5.94 -11.51
C LEU A 81 -1.10 4.99 -10.31
N ALA A 82 -1.89 3.93 -10.42
CA ALA A 82 -1.96 2.88 -9.39
C ALA A 82 -0.66 2.05 -9.32
N ILE A 83 0.19 2.05 -10.36
CA ILE A 83 1.39 1.20 -10.45
C ILE A 83 2.50 1.66 -9.52
N PHE A 84 2.65 2.96 -9.24
CA PHE A 84 3.76 3.46 -8.39
C PHE A 84 3.25 3.86 -7.00
N PRO A 85 3.92 3.45 -5.90
CA PRO A 85 3.46 3.73 -4.55
C PRO A 85 3.30 5.23 -4.25
N PHE A 86 4.14 6.06 -4.86
CA PHE A 86 4.08 7.51 -4.71
C PHE A 86 2.91 8.13 -5.47
N THR A 87 2.57 7.58 -6.65
CA THR A 87 1.47 8.09 -7.47
C THR A 87 0.11 7.63 -6.99
N VAL A 88 0.05 6.52 -6.24
CA VAL A 88 -1.19 6.00 -5.62
C VAL A 88 -1.90 7.07 -4.79
N GLN A 89 -1.19 7.95 -4.08
CA GLN A 89 -1.83 9.00 -3.29
C GLN A 89 -2.58 10.03 -4.16
N PHE A 90 -2.03 10.36 -5.33
CA PHE A 90 -2.69 11.23 -6.30
C PHE A 90 -3.87 10.53 -6.94
N TYR A 91 -3.71 9.23 -7.27
CA TYR A 91 -4.80 8.44 -7.83
C TYR A 91 -5.98 8.32 -6.85
N THR A 92 -5.71 8.09 -5.56
CA THR A 92 -6.72 8.07 -4.50
C THR A 92 -7.46 9.41 -4.38
N ALA A 93 -6.74 10.54 -4.53
CA ALA A 93 -7.36 11.86 -4.57
C ALA A 93 -8.30 12.03 -5.78
N LEU A 94 -7.88 11.59 -6.96
CA LEU A 94 -8.69 11.64 -8.18
C LEU A 94 -9.93 10.73 -8.08
N MET A 95 -9.78 9.50 -7.57
CA MET A 95 -10.88 8.56 -7.35
C MET A 95 -11.92 9.12 -6.35
N ALA A 96 -11.47 9.89 -5.37
CA ALA A 96 -12.35 10.58 -4.42
C ALA A 96 -13.00 11.85 -5.01
N LYS A 97 -12.82 12.14 -6.31
CA LYS A 97 -13.26 13.37 -6.99
C LYS A 97 -12.72 14.64 -6.31
N LYS A 98 -11.51 14.58 -5.76
CA LYS A 98 -10.81 15.72 -5.16
C LYS A 98 -9.67 16.20 -6.05
N SER A 99 -9.21 17.42 -5.81
CA SER A 99 -8.08 18.00 -6.54
C SER A 99 -6.79 17.22 -6.27
N ILE A 100 -5.92 17.14 -7.28
CA ILE A 100 -4.62 16.45 -7.23
C ILE A 100 -3.72 16.99 -6.11
N TRP A 101 -3.96 18.24 -5.68
CA TRP A 101 -3.32 18.88 -4.53
C TRP A 101 -3.46 18.07 -3.25
N TRP A 102 -4.56 17.33 -3.05
CA TRP A 102 -4.72 16.46 -1.88
C TRP A 102 -3.68 15.34 -1.85
N GLY A 103 -3.35 14.76 -3.02
CA GLY A 103 -2.28 13.76 -3.13
C GLY A 103 -0.90 14.34 -2.83
N LEU A 104 -0.63 15.57 -3.31
CA LEU A 104 0.62 16.28 -3.02
C LEU A 104 0.78 16.55 -1.52
N VAL A 105 -0.28 17.02 -0.87
CA VAL A 105 -0.30 17.30 0.58
C VAL A 105 0.00 16.04 1.38
N ILE A 106 -0.65 14.91 1.09
CA ILE A 106 -0.40 13.62 1.76
C ILE A 106 1.05 13.17 1.60
N LEU A 107 1.63 13.39 0.41
CA LEU A 107 3.01 13.01 0.11
C LEU A 107 4.04 13.91 0.83
N LEU A 108 3.80 15.23 0.87
CA LEU A 108 4.73 16.22 1.42
C LEU A 108 4.68 16.32 2.95
N LEU A 109 3.51 16.11 3.58
CA LEU A 109 3.32 16.20 5.03
C LEU A 109 4.36 15.42 5.86
N PRO A 110 4.58 14.12 5.61
CA PRO A 110 5.56 13.34 6.37
C PRO A 110 7.00 13.80 6.10
N PHE A 111 7.28 14.30 4.90
CA PHE A 111 8.62 14.77 4.52
C PHE A 111 8.99 16.07 5.24
N ILE A 112 8.09 17.04 5.24
CA ILE A 112 8.27 18.33 5.93
C ILE A 112 8.33 18.11 7.44
N GLY A 113 7.42 17.30 7.98
CA GLY A 113 7.39 16.98 9.40
C GLY A 113 8.67 16.28 9.88
N GLY A 114 9.20 15.35 9.09
CA GLY A 114 10.45 14.64 9.39
C GLY A 114 11.71 15.50 9.30
N MET A 115 11.68 16.59 8.53
CA MET A 115 12.79 17.56 8.44
C MET A 115 12.85 18.52 9.62
N ILE A 116 11.69 18.90 10.17
CA ILE A 116 11.61 19.87 11.27
C ILE A 116 12.01 19.21 12.58
N ASN A 117 11.23 18.23 13.06
CA ASN A 117 11.41 17.59 14.37
C ASN A 117 10.66 16.25 14.46
N ARG A 118 11.14 15.31 15.28
CA ARG A 118 10.51 13.98 15.45
C ARG A 118 9.10 14.06 16.04
N SER A 119 8.80 15.03 16.91
CA SER A 119 7.46 15.22 17.48
C SER A 119 6.47 15.77 16.44
N VAL A 120 6.94 16.68 15.58
CA VAL A 120 6.15 17.30 14.52
C VAL A 120 5.79 16.25 13.45
N TYR A 121 6.69 15.31 13.18
CA TYR A 121 6.42 14.17 12.31
C TYR A 121 5.22 13.33 12.77
N MET A 122 5.05 13.07 14.08
CA MET A 122 3.87 12.31 14.55
C MET A 122 2.56 13.05 14.25
N ILE A 123 2.51 14.35 14.49
CA ILE A 123 1.30 15.17 14.27
C ILE A 123 0.92 15.17 12.79
N PHE A 124 1.90 15.41 11.91
CA PHE A 124 1.65 15.39 10.46
C PHE A 124 1.30 14.00 9.94
N SER A 125 1.90 12.95 10.49
CA SER A 125 1.54 11.57 10.13
C SER A 125 0.09 11.24 10.51
N LEU A 126 -0.40 11.69 11.67
CA LEU A 126 -1.79 11.52 12.08
C LEU A 126 -2.75 12.31 11.19
N ALA A 127 -2.38 13.52 10.79
CA ALA A 127 -3.16 14.31 9.84
C ALA A 127 -3.25 13.63 8.47
N ALA A 128 -2.13 13.12 7.94
CA ALA A 128 -2.10 12.38 6.68
C ALA A 128 -2.97 11.12 6.73
N LEU A 129 -2.98 10.43 7.89
CA LEU A 129 -3.84 9.29 8.17
C LEU A 129 -5.32 9.69 8.07
N GLY A 130 -5.74 10.73 8.79
CA GLY A 130 -7.12 11.22 8.76
C GLY A 130 -7.59 11.67 7.37
N ILE A 131 -6.72 12.36 6.62
CA ILE A 131 -7.00 12.79 5.24
C ILE A 131 -7.22 11.56 4.32
N THR A 132 -6.34 10.57 4.43
CA THR A 132 -6.43 9.34 3.64
C THR A 132 -7.71 8.56 3.97
N THR A 133 -8.11 8.49 5.24
CA THR A 133 -9.41 7.92 5.65
C THR A 133 -10.57 8.64 4.98
N TYR A 134 -10.57 9.97 5.05
CA TYR A 134 -11.64 10.79 4.48
C TYR A 134 -11.77 10.59 2.97
N LEU A 135 -10.66 10.47 2.26
CA LEU A 135 -10.62 10.15 0.83
C LEU A 135 -11.26 8.78 0.55
N TRP A 136 -10.86 7.75 1.30
CA TRP A 136 -11.45 6.41 1.15
C TRP A 136 -12.93 6.32 1.51
N MET A 137 -13.39 7.10 2.49
CA MET A 137 -14.83 7.24 2.79
C MET A 137 -15.59 7.84 1.61
N ASN A 138 -15.02 8.81 0.91
CA ASN A 138 -15.64 9.39 -0.29
C ASN A 138 -15.62 8.42 -1.48
N ILE A 139 -14.53 7.66 -1.68
CA ILE A 139 -14.43 6.62 -2.72
C ILE A 139 -15.48 5.53 -2.52
N THR A 140 -15.62 5.03 -1.28
CA THR A 140 -16.62 4.01 -0.97
C THR A 140 -18.04 4.53 -1.13
N GLN A 141 -18.28 5.78 -0.76
CA GLN A 141 -19.58 6.43 -0.98
C GLN A 141 -19.87 6.65 -2.48
N SER A 142 -18.90 7.06 -3.28
CA SER A 142 -19.08 7.28 -4.72
C SER A 142 -19.30 5.97 -5.49
N LEU A 143 -18.80 4.85 -4.97
CA LEU A 143 -19.10 3.50 -5.44
C LEU A 143 -20.46 2.97 -4.96
N GLY A 144 -21.20 3.69 -4.12
CA GLY A 144 -22.50 3.26 -3.59
C GLY A 144 -22.42 2.32 -2.38
N PHE A 145 -21.27 2.24 -1.70
CA PHE A 145 -21.09 1.47 -0.47
C PHE A 145 -21.14 2.35 0.80
N SER A 146 -21.11 1.72 1.98
CA SER A 146 -21.12 2.44 3.26
C SER A 146 -19.77 3.10 3.53
N LYS A 147 -19.81 4.32 4.09
CA LYS A 147 -18.61 5.09 4.50
C LYS A 147 -17.72 4.33 5.49
N TRP A 148 -18.31 3.45 6.29
CA TRP A 148 -17.62 2.60 7.25
C TRP A 148 -16.58 1.68 6.59
N LEU A 149 -16.83 1.20 5.35
CA LEU A 149 -15.83 0.40 4.63
C LEU A 149 -14.55 1.20 4.35
N GLY A 150 -14.68 2.50 4.07
CA GLY A 150 -13.52 3.39 3.88
C GLY A 150 -12.72 3.60 5.17
N PHE A 151 -13.36 3.54 6.34
CA PHE A 151 -12.69 3.60 7.63
C PHE A 151 -11.96 2.29 7.96
N CYS A 152 -12.57 1.15 7.63
CA CYS A 152 -12.01 -0.18 7.91
C CYS A 152 -10.72 -0.51 7.12
N ILE A 153 -10.36 0.29 6.11
CA ILE A 153 -9.11 0.14 5.34
C ILE A 153 -7.83 0.27 6.20
N TRP A 154 -7.91 0.93 7.36
CA TRP A 154 -6.77 1.03 8.28
C TRP A 154 -6.38 -0.28 8.95
N ILE A 155 -7.28 -1.26 8.97
CA ILE A 155 -7.01 -2.56 9.55
C ILE A 155 -6.30 -3.40 8.47
N PRO A 156 -4.98 -3.64 8.56
CA PRO A 156 -4.20 -4.22 7.45
C PRO A 156 -4.71 -5.59 6.99
N GLY A 157 -5.23 -6.41 7.91
CA GLY A 157 -5.83 -7.72 7.57
C GLY A 157 -7.16 -7.62 6.81
N VAL A 158 -7.92 -6.53 7.02
CA VAL A 158 -9.23 -6.31 6.38
C VAL A 158 -9.08 -5.45 5.11
N ASN A 159 -8.03 -4.62 5.03
CA ASN A 159 -7.76 -3.72 3.92
C ASN A 159 -7.78 -4.45 2.56
N LEU A 160 -7.01 -5.53 2.44
CA LEU A 160 -6.92 -6.27 1.17
C LEU A 160 -8.29 -6.85 0.78
N ILE A 161 -9.03 -7.38 1.75
CA ILE A 161 -10.38 -7.93 1.55
C ILE A 161 -11.35 -6.84 1.10
N ILE A 162 -11.29 -5.64 1.70
CA ILE A 162 -12.13 -4.50 1.31
C ILE A 162 -11.80 -4.04 -0.11
N ILE A 163 -10.52 -3.91 -0.46
CA ILE A 163 -10.11 -3.49 -1.81
C ILE A 163 -10.62 -4.51 -2.86
N ILE A 164 -10.49 -5.80 -2.59
CA ILE A 164 -11.06 -6.86 -3.45
C ILE A 164 -12.58 -6.71 -3.53
N TYR A 165 -13.24 -6.58 -2.39
CA TYR A 165 -14.69 -6.45 -2.35
C TYR A 165 -15.16 -5.23 -3.15
N LEU A 166 -14.55 -4.06 -2.99
CA LEU A 166 -14.89 -2.85 -3.77
C LEU A 166 -14.57 -3.01 -5.26
N ALA A 167 -13.47 -3.68 -5.61
CA ALA A 167 -13.08 -3.90 -7.00
C ALA A 167 -14.04 -4.85 -7.75
N PHE A 168 -14.58 -5.87 -7.07
CA PHE A 168 -15.40 -6.91 -7.72
C PHE A 168 -16.89 -6.84 -7.41
N ALA A 169 -17.30 -6.29 -6.27
CA ALA A 169 -18.72 -6.20 -5.93
C ALA A 169 -19.45 -5.21 -6.84
N ALA A 170 -20.70 -5.55 -7.17
CA ALA A 170 -21.61 -4.62 -7.81
C ALA A 170 -21.95 -3.47 -6.85
N PRO A 171 -22.01 -2.21 -7.31
CA PRO A 171 -22.54 -1.11 -6.52
C PRO A 171 -23.90 -1.50 -5.94
N ARG A 172 -24.11 -1.26 -4.64
CA ARG A 172 -25.48 -1.36 -4.12
C ARG A 172 -26.29 -0.25 -4.81
N GLN A 173 -27.30 -0.64 -5.58
CA GLN A 173 -28.40 0.28 -5.85
C GLN A 173 -28.94 0.68 -4.49
N GLY A 174 -28.78 1.95 -4.11
CA GLY A 174 -29.40 2.48 -2.90
C GLY A 174 -30.90 2.19 -2.96
N PRO A 175 -31.60 2.13 -1.81
CA PRO A 175 -33.06 2.01 -1.82
C PRO A 175 -33.63 3.06 -2.77
N PRO A 176 -34.64 2.71 -3.60
CA PRO A 176 -35.18 3.61 -4.61
C PRO A 176 -35.51 4.94 -3.92
N THR A 177 -34.76 5.98 -4.26
CA THR A 177 -35.12 7.33 -3.87
C THR A 177 -36.49 7.61 -4.44
N VAL A 178 -37.42 7.97 -3.57
CA VAL A 178 -38.80 8.39 -3.86
C VAL A 178 -38.76 9.70 -4.67
N SER A 179 -38.21 9.67 -5.89
CA SER A 179 -38.08 10.83 -6.77
C SER A 179 -39.00 10.74 -7.99
N SER A 180 -40.00 9.86 -7.95
CA SER A 180 -41.04 9.73 -8.97
C SER A 180 -42.45 9.79 -8.36
N GLN A 181 -42.66 10.65 -7.36
CA GLN A 181 -44.00 11.18 -7.10
C GLN A 181 -44.13 12.47 -7.92
N PRO A 182 -45.05 12.54 -8.92
CA PRO A 182 -45.38 13.80 -9.56
C PRO A 182 -45.87 14.75 -8.48
N GLN A 183 -45.22 15.91 -8.34
CA GLN A 183 -45.74 16.95 -7.45
C GLN A 183 -47.13 17.35 -7.98
N PRO A 184 -48.21 17.29 -7.18
CA PRO A 184 -49.46 17.89 -7.57
C PRO A 184 -49.24 19.40 -7.66
N GLN A 185 -49.44 19.94 -8.87
CA GLN A 185 -49.45 21.37 -9.13
C GLN A 185 -50.55 21.99 -8.24
N GLN A 186 -50.15 22.83 -7.29
CA GLN A 186 -51.02 23.77 -6.58
C GLN A 186 -50.50 25.18 -6.82
#